data_AF-D7LLE2-F1
#
_entry.id   AF-D7LLE2-F1
#
_cell.length_a   1.000
_cell.length_b   1.000
_cell.length_c   1.000
_cell.angle_alpha   90.00
_cell.angle_beta   90.00
_cell.angle_gamma   90.00
#
_symmetry.space_group_name_H-M   'P 1'
#
loop_
_entity.id
_entity.type
_entity.pdbx_description
1 polymer ?
#
loop_
_entity_poly.entity_id
_entity_poly.type
_entity_poly.pdbx_seq_one_letter_code
_entity_poly.pdbx_strand_id
1 'polypeptide(L)'
;MMQKKKKMEEGICCLSTCQVKVLRISGYQGTCRELKQMRHFLGHLKCLETVNVGVEVNHREDNDVNNKYLRITDALMKLPRVSSNCRIHFF
;
A
#
# COMPACT_ATOMS: atom_id res chain seq x y z
N MET A 1 -11.60 20.82 -15.56
CA MET A 1 -11.98 21.00 -14.15
C MET A 1 -10.89 20.38 -13.27
N MET A 2 -10.06 21.19 -12.62
CA MET A 2 -9.08 20.69 -11.64
C MET A 2 -9.81 20.36 -10.35
N GLN A 3 -9.94 19.07 -10.01
CA GLN A 3 -10.47 18.68 -8.72
C GLN A 3 -9.48 19.11 -7.63
N LYS A 4 -9.84 20.16 -6.87
CA LYS A 4 -9.16 20.51 -5.62
C LYS A 4 -9.23 19.29 -4.70
N LYS A 5 -8.11 18.60 -4.51
CA LYS A 5 -7.96 17.60 -3.43
C LYS A 5 -8.20 18.35 -2.11
N LYS A 6 -9.35 18.12 -1.47
CA LYS A 6 -9.56 18.51 -0.08
C LYS A 6 -8.45 17.83 0.73
N LYS A 7 -7.55 18.63 1.31
CA LYS A 7 -6.69 18.18 2.40
C LYS A 7 -7.65 17.87 3.55
N MET A 8 -7.86 16.58 3.81
CA MET A 8 -8.54 16.14 5.03
C MET A 8 -7.61 16.57 6.16
N GLU A 9 -8.07 17.45 7.05
CA GLU A 9 -7.38 17.71 8.31
C GLU A 9 -7.25 16.38 9.04
N GLU A 10 -6.02 15.86 9.07
CA GLU A 10 -5.68 14.66 9.81
C GLU A 10 -5.80 14.99 11.30
N GLY A 11 -6.93 14.61 11.90
CA GLY A 11 -6.94 14.28 13.32
C GLY A 11 -5.78 13.32 13.60
N ILE A 12 -5.10 13.49 14.73
CA ILE A 12 -3.87 12.74 15.07
C ILE A 12 -4.16 11.23 14.95
N CYS A 13 -3.74 10.63 13.85
CA CYS A 13 -3.83 9.19 13.65
C CYS A 13 -2.81 8.51 14.56
N CYS A 14 -3.20 7.50 15.32
CA CYS A 14 -2.29 6.77 16.20
C CYS A 14 -1.06 6.19 15.47
N LEU A 15 -1.18 5.88 14.17
CA LEU A 15 -0.06 5.42 13.34
C LEU A 15 1.05 6.46 13.18
N SER A 16 0.73 7.75 13.31
CA SER A 16 1.70 8.84 13.21
C SER A 16 2.71 8.87 14.34
N THR A 17 2.40 8.24 15.47
CA THR A 17 3.29 8.08 16.64
C THR A 17 3.92 6.68 16.72
N CYS A 18 3.47 5.74 15.88
CA CYS A 18 4.02 4.39 15.85
C CYS A 18 5.42 4.36 15.24
N GLN A 19 6.37 3.75 15.95
CA GLN A 19 7.76 3.57 15.50
C GLN A 19 7.96 2.24 14.74
N VAL A 20 7.06 1.94 13.80
CA VAL A 20 7.12 0.71 13.01
C VAL A 20 8.12 0.90 11.87
N LYS A 21 9.14 0.05 11.82
CA LYS A 21 10.14 0.03 10.73
C LYS A 21 9.80 -0.93 9.60
N VAL A 22 9.22 -2.08 9.94
CA VAL A 22 8.89 -3.14 8.97
C VAL A 22 7.43 -3.50 9.10
N LEU A 23 6.70 -3.47 7.98
CA LEU A 23 5.32 -3.93 7.87
C LEU A 23 5.28 -5.16 6.96
N ARG A 24 4.66 -6.26 7.43
CA ARG A 24 4.45 -7.46 6.62
C ARG A 24 2.95 -7.68 6.40
N ILE A 25 2.57 -7.85 5.15
CA ILE A 25 1.19 -8.10 4.72
C ILE A 25 1.21 -9.39 3.92
N SER A 26 0.30 -10.29 4.25
CA SER A 26 0.15 -11.59 3.61
C SER A 26 -1.25 -11.67 3.01
N GLY A 27 -1.43 -12.41 1.91
CA GLY A 27 -2.76 -12.59 1.32
C GLY A 27 -3.32 -11.32 0.66
N TYR A 28 -2.46 -10.46 0.13
CA TYR A 28 -2.89 -9.18 -0.45
C TYR A 28 -3.52 -9.41 -1.83
N GLN A 29 -4.81 -9.12 -1.96
CA GLN A 29 -5.57 -9.41 -3.19
C GLN A 29 -5.73 -8.20 -4.12
N GLY A 30 -5.36 -7.00 -3.65
CA GLY A 30 -5.44 -5.77 -4.41
C GLY A 30 -6.83 -5.14 -4.49
N THR A 31 -7.72 -5.47 -3.57
CA THR A 31 -9.04 -4.87 -3.47
C THR A 31 -8.95 -3.37 -3.17
N CYS A 32 -10.01 -2.62 -3.50
CA CYS A 32 -10.09 -1.19 -3.18
C CYS A 32 -9.95 -0.92 -1.67
N ARG A 33 -10.38 -1.86 -0.81
CA ARG A 33 -10.28 -1.73 0.64
C ARG A 33 -8.82 -1.87 1.10
N GLU A 34 -8.14 -2.90 0.62
CA GLU A 34 -6.73 -3.11 0.94
C GLU A 34 -5.85 -1.97 0.40
N LEU A 35 -6.14 -1.45 -0.79
CA LEU A 35 -5.41 -0.30 -1.35
C LEU A 35 -5.58 0.96 -0.49
N LYS A 36 -6.78 1.18 0.08
CA LYS A 36 -7.01 2.27 1.04
C LYS A 36 -6.22 2.07 2.33
N GLN A 37 -6.15 0.84 2.84
CA GLN A 37 -5.33 0.51 4.02
C GLN A 37 -3.84 0.76 3.75
N MET A 38 -3.34 0.34 2.59
CA MET A 38 -1.97 0.59 2.18
C MET A 38 -1.63 2.08 2.09
N ARG A 39 -2.53 2.87 1.50
CA ARG A 39 -2.39 4.33 1.48
C ARG A 39 -2.34 4.91 2.90
N HIS A 40 -3.17 4.38 3.80
CA HIS A 40 -3.21 4.84 5.18
C HIS A 40 -1.90 4.53 5.91
N PHE A 41 -1.39 3.30 5.81
CA PHE A 41 -0.10 2.91 6.39
C PHE A 41 1.05 3.73 5.85
N LEU A 42 1.20 3.80 4.52
CA LEU A 42 2.29 4.54 3.86
C LEU A 42 2.21 6.05 4.10
N GLY A 43 1.02 6.60 4.37
CA GLY A 43 0.82 8.01 4.68
C GLY A 43 1.12 8.40 6.12
N HIS A 44 1.00 7.47 7.07
CA HIS A 44 1.06 7.81 8.50
C HIS A 44 2.24 7.17 9.25
N LEU A 45 2.74 6.01 8.83
CA LEU A 45 3.90 5.36 9.48
C LEU A 45 5.21 6.06 9.09
N LYS A 46 5.60 7.08 9.86
CA LYS A 46 6.77 7.93 9.58
C LYS A 46 8.10 7.18 9.61
N CYS A 47 8.21 6.16 10.47
CA CYS A 47 9.44 5.38 10.65
C CYS A 47 9.55 4.17 9.70
N LEU A 48 8.62 4.03 8.75
CA LEU A 48 8.56 2.85 7.91
C LEU A 48 9.73 2.83 6.91
N GLU A 49 10.49 1.73 6.94
CA GLU A 49 11.66 1.50 6.10
C GLU A 49 11.36 0.42 5.05
N THR A 50 10.58 -0.61 5.41
CA THR A 50 10.27 -1.73 4.52
C THR A 50 8.82 -2.19 4.66
N VAL A 51 8.18 -2.46 3.53
CA VAL A 51 6.89 -3.15 3.44
C VAL A 51 7.06 -4.42 2.63
N ASN A 52 6.79 -5.57 3.24
CA ASN A 52 6.79 -6.86 2.57
C ASN A 52 5.34 -7.25 2.27
N VAL A 53 5.00 -7.47 1.00
CA VAL A 53 3.63 -7.76 0.54
C VAL A 53 3.60 -9.11 -0.18
N GLY A 54 2.93 -10.09 0.42
CA GLY A 54 2.62 -11.36 -0.23
C GLY A 54 1.35 -11.21 -1.05
N VAL A 55 1.47 -11.22 -2.38
CA VAL A 55 0.33 -11.02 -3.29
C VAL A 55 -0.39 -12.35 -3.52
N GLU A 56 -1.69 -12.38 -3.28
CA GLU A 56 -2.52 -13.56 -3.53
C GLU A 56 -3.31 -13.39 -4.83
N VAL A 57 -2.97 -14.22 -5.80
CA VAL A 57 -3.64 -14.29 -7.10
C VAL A 57 -4.37 -15.62 -7.22
N ASN A 58 -5.68 -15.58 -7.48
CA ASN A 58 -6.47 -16.78 -7.69
C ASN A 58 -6.07 -17.43 -9.02
N HIS A 59 -5.60 -18.67 -8.98
CA HIS A 59 -5.17 -19.47 -10.13
C HIS A 59 -6.32 -19.94 -11.04
N ARG A 60 -7.56 -19.47 -10.85
CA ARG A 60 -8.71 -19.95 -11.64
C ARG A 60 -8.75 -19.37 -13.05
N GLU A 61 -7.95 -18.35 -13.33
CA GLU A 61 -7.89 -17.63 -14.60
C GLU A 61 -6.43 -17.59 -15.08
N ASP A 62 -5.89 -18.75 -15.50
CA ASP A 62 -4.47 -18.95 -15.84
C ASP A 62 -3.91 -17.96 -16.89
N ASN A 63 -4.79 -17.33 -17.69
CA ASN A 63 -4.39 -16.32 -18.67
C ASN A 63 -4.29 -14.88 -18.11
N ASP A 64 -4.84 -14.59 -16.92
CA ASP A 64 -4.90 -13.24 -16.33
C ASP A 64 -4.09 -13.11 -15.02
N VAL A 65 -3.48 -14.18 -14.52
CA VAL A 65 -2.71 -14.17 -13.26
C VAL A 65 -1.55 -13.17 -13.29
N ASN A 66 -0.72 -13.21 -14.35
CA ASN A 66 0.42 -12.29 -14.50
C ASN A 66 -0.04 -10.84 -14.63
N ASN A 67 -1.14 -10.60 -15.37
CA ASN A 67 -1.72 -9.28 -15.51
C ASN A 67 -2.25 -8.76 -14.16
N LYS A 68 -2.98 -9.58 -13.41
CA LYS A 68 -3.46 -9.23 -12.07
C LYS A 68 -2.31 -8.89 -11.12
N TYR A 69 -1.27 -9.72 -11.06
CA TYR A 69 -0.09 -9.44 -10.23
C TYR A 69 0.56 -8.10 -10.60
N LEU A 70 0.79 -7.84 -11.89
CA LEU A 70 1.37 -6.58 -12.36
C LEU A 70 0.48 -5.37 -12.02
N ARG A 71 -0.84 -5.48 -12.20
CA ARG A 71 -1.79 -4.42 -11.82
C ARG A 71 -1.74 -4.11 -10.33
N ILE A 72 -1.65 -5.14 -9.50
CA ILE A 72 -1.57 -4.99 -8.04
C ILE A 72 -0.27 -4.30 -7.64
N THR A 73 0.87 -4.79 -8.14
CA THR A 73 2.19 -4.24 -7.78
C THR A 73 2.39 -2.82 -8.30
N ASP A 74 1.94 -2.51 -9.52
CA ASP A 74 1.95 -1.16 -10.09
C ASP A 74 1.11 -0.17 -9.27
N ALA A 75 -0.10 -0.58 -8.86
CA ALA A 75 -0.97 0.25 -8.02
C ALA A 75 -0.32 0.58 -6.67
N LEU A 76 0.38 -0.37 -6.06
CA LEU A 76 1.12 -0.19 -4.80
C LEU A 76 2.32 0.73 -4.97
N MET A 77 3.08 0.57 -6.05
CA MET A 77 4.27 1.38 -6.32
C MET A 77 3.91 2.87 -6.52
N LYS A 78 2.73 3.16 -7.05
CA LYS A 78 2.19 4.52 -7.26
C LYS A 78 1.63 5.20 -6.01
N LEU A 79 1.54 4.50 -4.87
CA LEU A 79 1.03 5.11 -3.64
C LEU A 79 2.01 6.14 -3.06
N PRO A 80 1.50 7.28 -2.56
CA PRO A 80 2.33 8.25 -1.86
C PRO A 80 2.85 7.65 -0.55
N ARG A 81 4.08 8.03 -0.19
CA ARG A 81 4.77 7.55 1.02
C ARG A 81 5.25 8.75 1.82
N VAL A 82 5.07 8.70 3.14
CA VAL A 82 5.59 9.72 4.06
C VAL A 82 7.10 9.57 4.26
N SER A 83 7.58 8.32 4.27
CA SER A 83 9.01 7.99 4.31
C SER A 83 9.52 7.78 2.88
N SER A 84 10.36 8.70 2.41
CA SER A 84 10.97 8.64 1.07
C SER A 84 11.88 7.43 0.88
N ASN A 85 12.42 6.89 1.97
CA ASN A 85 13.30 5.72 1.96
C ASN A 85 12.55 4.40 2.09
N CYS A 86 11.23 4.42 2.28
CA CYS A 86 10.41 3.22 2.43
C CYS A 86 10.40 2.39 1.14
N ARG A 87 10.89 1.15 1.22
CA ARG A 87 10.89 0.19 0.11
C ARG A 87 9.70 -0.75 0.22
N ILE A 88 9.14 -1.13 -0.92
CA ILE A 88 8.08 -2.15 -1.01
C ILE A 88 8.69 -3.36 -1.70
N HIS A 89 8.65 -4.50 -1.04
CA HIS A 89 9.10 -5.79 -1.56
C HIS A 89 7.91 -6.73 -1.70
N PHE A 90 7.90 -7.51 -2.77
CA PHE A 90 6.88 -8.52 -3.04
C PHE A 90 7.49 -9.90 -2.85
N PHE A 91 6.75 -10.82 -2.23
CA PHE A 91 7.19 -12.19 -1.94
C PHE A 91 6.08 -13.21 -2.19
#